data_AF-A0A701JIS5-F1
#
_entry.id   AF-A0A701JIS5-F1
#
_cell.length_a   1.000
_cell.length_b   1.000
_cell.length_c   1.000
_cell.angle_alpha   90.00
_cell.angle_beta   90.00
_cell.angle_gamma   90.00
#
_symmetry.space_group_name_H-M   'P 1'
#
loop_
_entity.id
_entity.type
_entity.pdbx_description
1 polymer ?
#
loop_
_entity_poly.entity_id
_entity_poly.type
_entity_poly.pdbx_seq_one_letter_code
_entity_poly.pdbx_strand_id
1 'polypeptide(L)' 'RFSGALVIYGTVGAVEEALLQTVSGLGRLLNFTLCELTKS' A
#
# COMPACT_ATOMS: atom_id res chain seq x y z
N ARG A 1 -4.35 -13.21 -7.56
CA ARG A 1 -3.83 -12.31 -8.62
C ARG A 1 -4.84 -11.96 -9.72
N PHE A 2 -6.02 -12.58 -9.78
CA PHE A 2 -6.99 -12.31 -10.85
C PHE A 2 -7.54 -10.87 -10.83
N SER A 3 -7.83 -10.32 -9.65
CA SER A 3 -8.32 -8.93 -9.48
C SER A 3 -7.25 -7.92 -9.06
N GLY A 4 -6.07 -8.39 -8.62
CA GLY A 4 -5.04 -7.51 -8.05
C GLY A 4 -5.34 -6.96 -6.66
N ALA A 5 -6.40 -7.40 -5.98
CA ALA A 5 -6.73 -6.92 -4.63
C ALA A 5 -5.80 -7.48 -3.55
N LEU A 6 -5.41 -6.63 -2.60
CA LEU A 6 -4.66 -6.97 -1.38
C LEU A 6 -5.39 -6.39 -0.17
N VAL A 7 -5.66 -7.23 0.83
CA VAL A 7 -6.29 -6.84 2.10
C VAL A 7 -5.37 -7.31 3.22
N ILE A 8 -5.01 -6.39 4.12
CA ILE A 8 -4.18 -6.65 5.31
C ILE A 8 -4.89 -6.13 6.56
N TYR A 9 -4.58 -6.68 7.73
CA TYR A 9 -5.16 -6.29 9.01
C TYR A 9 -4.09 -6.23 10.10
N GLY A 10 -4.33 -5.42 11.13
CA GLY A 10 -3.38 -5.19 12.21
C GLY A 10 -3.79 -3.98 13.06
N THR A 11 -2.86 -3.49 13.89
CA THR A 11 -3.06 -2.20 14.54
C THR A 11 -3.08 -1.09 13.49
N VAL A 12 -3.77 0.02 13.79
CA VAL A 12 -3.90 1.15 12.85
C VAL A 12 -2.54 1.61 12.34
N GLY A 13 -1.56 1.81 13.23
CA GLY A 13 -0.20 2.18 12.84
C GLY A 13 0.48 1.11 11.99
N ALA A 14 0.42 -0.18 12.37
CA ALA A 14 1.05 -1.22 11.56
C ALA A 14 0.49 -1.31 10.14
N VAL A 15 -0.83 -1.12 9.96
CA VAL A 15 -1.47 -1.09 8.64
C VAL A 15 -1.06 0.15 7.85
N GLU A 16 -1.03 1.31 8.49
CA GLU A 16 -0.61 2.57 7.87
C GLU A 16 0.83 2.50 7.35
N GLU A 17 1.79 2.09 8.20
CA GLU A 17 3.18 1.90 7.81
C GLU A 17 3.34 0.86 6.68
N ALA A 18 2.61 -0.26 6.76
CA ALA A 18 2.68 -1.29 5.73
C ALA A 18 2.20 -0.77 4.36
N LEU A 19 1.10 0.00 4.32
CA LEU A 19 0.58 0.59 3.09
C LEU A 19 1.54 1.64 2.52
N LEU A 20 2.09 2.52 3.37
CA LEU A 20 3.09 3.52 2.98
C LEU A 20 4.35 2.89 2.36
N GLN A 21 4.90 1.87 3.01
CA GLN A 21 6.09 1.17 2.50
C GLN A 21 5.79 0.44 1.19
N THR A 22 4.60 -0.15 1.05
CA THR A 22 4.20 -0.87 -0.16
C THR A 22 4.08 0.09 -1.36
N VAL A 23 3.32 1.17 -1.22
CA VAL A 23 3.13 2.18 -2.28
C VAL A 23 4.47 2.80 -2.69
N SER A 24 5.27 3.21 -1.71
CA SER A 24 6.62 3.78 -1.96
C SER A 24 7.56 2.79 -2.65
N GLY A 25 7.51 1.52 -2.24
CA GLY A 25 8.29 0.44 -2.84
C GLY A 25 7.92 0.19 -4.30
N LEU A 26 6.61 0.15 -4.61
CA LEU A 26 6.11 -0.02 -5.98
C LEU A 26 6.55 1.12 -6.90
N GLY A 27 6.50 2.37 -6.42
CA GLY A 27 6.98 3.51 -7.21
C GLY A 27 8.49 3.47 -7.44
N ARG A 28 9.26 3.25 -6.36
CA ARG A 28 10.72 3.28 -6.44
C ARG A 28 11.32 2.14 -7.27
N LEU A 29 10.78 0.93 -7.14
CA LEU A 29 11.40 -0.26 -7.73
C LEU A 29 10.83 -0.59 -9.11
N LEU A 30 9.55 -0.27 -9.34
CA LEU A 30 8.82 -0.70 -10.53
C LEU A 30 8.25 0.48 -11.34
N ASN A 31 8.47 1.71 -10.89
CA ASN A 31 7.99 2.94 -11.53
C ASN A 31 6.47 2.96 -11.75
N PHE A 32 5.71 2.45 -10.76
CA PHE A 32 4.26 2.50 -10.78
C PHE A 32 3.77 3.94 -10.58
N THR A 33 2.66 4.29 -11.24
CA THR A 33 1.88 5.47 -10.86
C THR A 33 1.22 5.23 -9.52
N LEU A 34 1.38 6.17 -8.58
CA LEU A 34 0.96 6.01 -7.19
C LEU A 34 -0.27 6.87 -6.85
N CYS A 35 -0.96 6.50 -5.78
CA CYS A 35 -2.01 7.31 -5.16
C CYS A 35 -1.64 7.71 -3.73
N GLU A 36 -2.32 8.73 -3.20
CA GLU A 36 -2.21 9.11 -1.79
C GLU A 36 -2.89 8.07 -0.88
N LEU A 37 -2.36 7.89 0.33
CA LEU A 37 -2.97 7.02 1.32
C LEU A 37 -4.19 7.69 1.95
N THR A 38 -5.35 7.04 1.85
CA THR A 38 -6.63 7.53 2.41
C THR A 38 -7.04 6.78 3.67
N LYS A 39 -7.79 7.43 4.57
CA LYS A 39 -8.35 6.86 5.81
C LYS A 39 -9.85 7.17 5.91
N SER A 40 -10.61 6.37 6.65
CA SER A 40 -12.05 6.57 6.91
C SER A 40 -12.32 6.75 8.40
#